data_AF-A0AAW8JCI7-F1
#
_entry.id   AF-A0AAW8JCI7-F1
#
_cell.length_a   1.000
_cell.length_b   1.000
_cell.length_c   1.000
_cell.angle_alpha   90.00
_cell.angle_beta   90.00
_cell.angle_gamma   90.00
#
_symmetry.space_group_name_H-M   'P 1'
#
loop_
_entity.id
_entity.type
_entity.pdbx_description
1 polymer ?
#
loop_
_entity_poly.entity_id
_entity_poly.type
_entity_poly.pdbx_seq_one_letter_code
_entity_poly.pdbx_strand_id
1 'polypeptide(L)'
;MKLSRILTNSLLGAVLVASTVAQAEIVQKTTATTAQAQFKSLSNVKVNMQRMLRSTDGQYYLDLYAGVWNPRATLTEIKTEKSIRFEGLQKANQLNMASLISPSDASLEAGDYQLNGQLNAITGQFTARLVKKGQLQSQEIQFEPAFKVTDKPAFLFKFYTPSNAATLNNFIERIDVVDQKTQKVVQQLTGFKAYNQTVDYKDINFDGHYDLVLSDASNGRWAEDQHHIYWMYNPKTAKFQRSTQLEKIQGYPNLDGIKQQINFANGSIYQVEKGLLNKIQ
;
A
#
# COMPACT_ATOMS: atom_id res chain seq x y z
N MET A 1 -38.43 -76.58 -42.53
CA MET A 1 -39.49 -76.29 -43.52
C MET A 1 -39.18 -74.93 -44.14
N LYS A 2 -38.95 -74.89 -45.47
CA LYS A 2 -39.05 -73.76 -46.44
C LYS A 2 -38.49 -72.38 -46.03
N LEU A 3 -37.77 -71.58 -46.82
CA LEU A 3 -37.26 -71.58 -48.20
C LEU A 3 -36.51 -70.24 -48.35
N SER A 4 -35.25 -70.25 -48.81
CA SER A 4 -34.67 -69.35 -49.84
C SER A 4 -34.64 -67.80 -49.62
N ARG A 5 -33.66 -67.01 -50.08
CA ARG A 5 -32.99 -66.96 -51.39
C ARG A 5 -31.59 -66.29 -51.33
N ILE A 6 -30.90 -66.56 -52.43
CA ILE A 6 -29.54 -66.27 -52.92
C ILE A 6 -29.37 -64.80 -53.38
N LEU A 7 -28.10 -64.35 -53.49
CA LEU A 7 -27.45 -63.50 -54.53
C LEU A 7 -26.64 -62.35 -53.89
N THR A 8 -25.42 -61.94 -54.27
CA THR A 8 -24.34 -62.38 -55.18
C THR A 8 -23.13 -61.46 -54.91
N ASN A 9 -21.93 -61.97 -55.20
CA ASN A 9 -20.65 -61.30 -55.51
C ASN A 9 -20.58 -59.76 -55.52
N SER A 10 -19.51 -59.20 -54.91
CA SER A 10 -18.36 -58.69 -55.67
C SER A 10 -17.25 -58.09 -54.79
N LEU A 11 -16.07 -58.08 -55.38
CA LEU A 11 -14.72 -57.87 -54.89
C LEU A 11 -14.35 -56.40 -54.59
N LEU A 12 -13.26 -56.28 -53.82
CA LEU A 12 -12.22 -55.23 -53.80
C LEU A 12 -12.47 -53.90 -53.07
N GLY A 13 -11.51 -53.57 -52.19
CA GLY A 13 -11.24 -52.19 -51.77
C GLY A 13 -10.64 -52.11 -50.38
N ALA A 14 -9.37 -52.49 -50.22
CA ALA A 14 -8.62 -52.19 -49.01
C ALA A 14 -8.28 -50.69 -48.96
N VAL A 15 -8.61 -50.01 -47.85
CA VAL A 15 -7.82 -48.87 -47.33
C VAL A 15 -7.88 -48.95 -45.80
N LEU A 16 -6.74 -49.23 -45.17
CA LEU A 16 -6.51 -48.92 -43.77
C LEU A 16 -6.35 -47.40 -43.64
N VAL A 17 -7.22 -46.76 -42.85
CA VAL A 17 -6.88 -45.47 -42.23
C VAL A 17 -7.15 -45.60 -40.74
N ALA A 18 -6.06 -45.51 -39.96
CA ALA A 18 -6.10 -45.47 -38.51
C ALA A 18 -6.92 -44.26 -38.05
N SER A 19 -8.04 -44.50 -37.37
CA SER A 19 -8.80 -43.46 -36.69
C SER A 19 -8.17 -43.19 -35.33
N THR A 20 -7.35 -42.14 -35.25
CA THR A 20 -6.95 -41.53 -33.98
C THR A 20 -8.16 -40.85 -33.35
N VAL A 21 -8.43 -41.21 -32.10
CA VAL A 21 -9.47 -40.59 -31.27
C VAL A 21 -8.94 -39.23 -30.83
N ALA A 22 -9.32 -38.15 -31.53
CA ALA A 22 -9.12 -36.81 -31.03
C ALA A 22 -10.31 -36.45 -30.13
N GLN A 23 -10.10 -36.50 -28.82
CA GLN A 23 -10.98 -35.87 -27.85
C GLN A 23 -10.96 -34.35 -28.09
N ALA A 24 -12.08 -33.82 -28.57
CA ALA A 24 -12.29 -32.38 -28.60
C ALA A 24 -12.50 -31.89 -27.15
N GLU A 25 -11.51 -31.19 -26.61
CA GLU A 25 -11.73 -30.34 -25.44
C GLU A 25 -12.68 -29.21 -25.84
N ILE A 26 -13.87 -29.22 -25.25
CA ILE A 26 -14.78 -28.07 -25.29
C ILE A 26 -14.12 -26.99 -24.43
N VAL A 27 -13.34 -26.11 -25.06
CA VAL A 27 -12.95 -24.84 -24.46
C VAL A 27 -14.23 -24.01 -24.34
N GLN A 28 -14.82 -24.01 -23.14
CA GLN A 28 -15.80 -23.01 -22.77
C GLN A 28 -15.12 -21.65 -22.88
N LYS A 29 -15.41 -20.96 -23.98
CA LYS A 29 -15.11 -19.55 -24.19
C LYS A 29 -15.96 -18.77 -23.20
N THR A 30 -15.46 -18.60 -21.97
CA THR A 30 -15.97 -17.61 -21.03
C THR A 30 -15.87 -16.28 -21.75
N THR A 31 -17.01 -15.81 -22.24
CA THR A 31 -17.15 -14.50 -22.84
C THR A 31 -17.01 -13.52 -21.70
N ALA A 32 -15.78 -13.06 -21.48
CA ALA A 32 -15.51 -11.91 -20.63
C ALA A 32 -16.26 -10.72 -21.24
N THR A 33 -17.38 -10.37 -20.64
CA THR A 33 -18.13 -9.14 -20.88
C THR A 33 -17.20 -7.93 -20.70
N THR A 34 -16.73 -7.38 -21.83
CA THR A 34 -16.47 -5.97 -22.23
C THR A 34 -16.09 -4.86 -21.22
N ALA A 35 -15.97 -5.08 -19.91
CA ALA A 35 -15.52 -4.07 -18.94
C ALA A 35 -14.00 -4.03 -18.72
N GLN A 36 -13.27 -5.07 -19.14
CA GLN A 36 -11.80 -5.12 -19.03
C GLN A 36 -11.05 -4.35 -20.13
N ALA A 37 -11.71 -3.96 -21.22
CA ALA A 37 -11.05 -3.28 -22.33
C ALA A 37 -10.67 -1.81 -22.03
N GLN A 38 -11.23 -1.20 -20.98
CA GLN A 38 -11.07 0.24 -20.72
C GLN A 38 -9.83 0.61 -19.91
N PHE A 39 -9.21 -0.33 -19.19
CA PHE A 39 -8.11 -0.03 -18.28
C PHE A 39 -6.93 -1.00 -18.44
N LYS A 40 -5.71 -0.47 -18.49
CA LYS A 40 -4.44 -1.22 -18.43
C LYS A 40 -3.81 -1.12 -17.03
N SER A 41 -3.18 -2.21 -16.58
CA SER A 41 -2.53 -2.26 -15.26
C SER A 41 -1.26 -1.41 -15.24
N LEU A 42 -0.99 -0.78 -14.11
CA LEU A 42 0.27 -0.12 -13.78
C LEU A 42 1.03 -1.00 -12.78
N SER A 43 2.30 -1.30 -13.08
CA SER A 43 3.15 -2.17 -12.24
C SER A 43 4.18 -1.39 -11.40
N ASN A 44 4.37 -0.11 -11.70
CA ASN A 44 5.45 0.72 -11.14
C ASN A 44 4.95 1.79 -10.16
N VAL A 45 3.71 1.69 -9.67
CA VAL A 45 3.19 2.59 -8.63
C VAL A 45 3.78 2.17 -7.29
N LYS A 46 4.49 3.09 -6.64
CA LYS A 46 5.06 2.86 -5.31
C LYS A 46 4.01 3.13 -4.24
N VAL A 47 3.81 2.19 -3.32
CA VAL A 47 3.00 2.40 -2.13
C VAL A 47 3.93 2.70 -0.96
N ASN A 48 3.92 3.95 -0.51
CA ASN A 48 4.74 4.41 0.60
C ASN A 48 3.93 4.29 1.90
N MET A 49 4.34 3.36 2.76
CA MET A 49 3.57 3.02 3.96
C MET A 49 4.18 3.66 5.19
N GLN A 50 3.44 4.58 5.81
CA GLN A 50 3.83 5.19 7.08
C GLN A 50 3.33 4.33 8.24
N ARG A 51 4.19 4.10 9.22
CA ARG A 51 3.90 3.35 10.43
C ARG A 51 4.23 4.21 11.63
N MET A 52 3.20 4.56 12.36
CA MET A 52 3.28 5.25 13.63
C MET A 52 3.30 4.20 14.73
N LEU A 53 4.47 4.02 15.34
CA LEU A 53 4.72 2.97 16.33
C LEU A 53 5.10 3.59 17.67
N ARG A 54 4.75 2.90 18.75
CA ARG A 54 5.12 3.26 20.12
C ARG A 54 5.81 2.09 20.78
N SER A 55 6.87 2.35 21.56
CA SER A 55 7.49 1.29 22.34
C SER A 55 6.55 0.81 23.44
N THR A 56 6.58 -0.48 23.76
CA THR A 56 5.71 -1.09 24.78
C THR A 56 5.98 -0.58 26.19
N ASP A 57 7.19 -0.07 26.45
CA ASP A 57 7.56 0.63 27.69
C ASP A 57 7.15 2.12 27.69
N GLY A 58 6.58 2.62 26.60
CA GLY A 58 6.10 3.99 26.45
C GLY A 58 7.18 5.07 26.36
N GLN A 59 8.46 4.71 26.26
CA GLN A 59 9.59 5.66 26.23
C GLN A 59 9.80 6.30 24.85
N TYR A 60 9.49 5.56 23.77
CA TYR A 60 9.79 5.97 22.40
C TYR A 60 8.56 5.98 21.52
N TYR A 61 8.59 6.91 20.57
CA TYR A 61 7.72 6.95 19.41
C TYR A 61 8.57 6.81 18.15
N LEU A 62 8.10 6.04 17.17
CA LEU A 62 8.79 5.79 15.93
C LEU A 62 7.85 6.05 14.75
N ASP A 63 8.14 7.10 13.98
CA ASP A 63 7.51 7.33 12.68
C ASP A 63 8.36 6.66 11.60
N LEU A 64 7.87 5.58 11.01
CA LEU A 64 8.61 4.70 10.11
C LEU A 64 7.94 4.61 8.73
N TYR A 65 8.65 4.99 7.68
CA TYR A 65 8.29 4.72 6.30
C TYR A 65 9.01 3.46 5.83
N ALA A 66 8.23 2.42 5.53
CA ALA A 66 8.73 1.09 5.15
C ALA A 66 7.95 0.53 3.94
N GLY A 67 8.43 -0.59 3.39
CA GLY A 67 7.84 -1.21 2.19
C GLY A 67 8.25 -0.53 0.87
N VAL A 68 9.19 0.40 0.93
CA VAL A 68 9.75 1.13 -0.21
C VAL A 68 11.27 1.00 -0.25
N TRP A 69 11.88 1.32 -1.38
CA TRP A 69 13.32 1.52 -1.46
C TRP A 69 13.74 2.69 -0.56
N ASN A 70 14.84 2.52 0.18
CA ASN A 70 15.33 3.47 1.19
C ASN A 70 14.28 3.78 2.29
N PRO A 71 13.91 2.81 3.14
CA PRO A 71 13.11 3.08 4.34
C PRO A 71 13.76 4.17 5.19
N ARG A 72 12.92 4.99 5.81
CA ARG A 72 13.34 6.09 6.68
C ARG A 72 12.54 6.07 7.96
N ALA A 73 13.13 6.53 9.05
CA ALA A 73 12.42 6.63 10.31
C ALA A 73 12.86 7.84 11.12
N THR A 74 11.97 8.30 12.00
CA THR A 74 12.29 9.24 13.08
C THR A 74 11.93 8.59 14.40
N LEU A 75 12.94 8.32 15.23
CA LEU A 75 12.76 7.83 16.59
C LEU A 75 12.79 9.02 17.55
N THR A 76 11.71 9.23 18.28
CA THR A 76 11.58 10.30 19.28
C THR A 76 11.50 9.70 20.68
N GLU A 77 12.41 10.10 21.56
CA GLU A 77 12.29 9.84 22.99
C GLU A 77 11.23 10.79 23.58
N ILE A 78 10.12 10.23 24.07
CA ILE A 78 8.91 11.01 24.40
C ILE A 78 9.15 12.00 25.54
N LYS A 79 9.96 11.62 26.55
CA LYS A 79 10.20 12.47 27.73
C LYS A 79 11.09 13.68 27.45
N THR A 80 12.05 13.52 26.55
CA THR A 80 13.06 14.55 26.25
C THR A 80 12.79 15.28 24.95
N GLU A 81 11.83 14.78 24.15
CA GLU A 81 11.52 15.20 22.78
C GLU A 81 12.71 15.12 21.81
N LYS A 82 13.79 14.43 22.21
CA LYS A 82 14.96 14.23 21.36
C LYS A 82 14.63 13.24 20.25
N SER A 83 14.96 13.62 19.02
CA SER A 83 14.66 12.82 17.83
C SER A 83 15.91 12.46 17.07
N ILE A 84 15.99 11.20 16.62
CA ILE A 84 17.06 10.67 15.77
C ILE A 84 16.43 10.23 14.46
N ARG A 85 16.96 10.74 13.34
CA ARG A 85 16.54 10.36 11.99
C ARG A 85 17.39 9.20 11.49
N PHE A 86 16.76 8.26 10.81
CA PHE A 86 17.38 7.06 10.26
C PHE A 86 17.02 6.87 8.79
N GLU A 87 17.94 6.31 8.02
CA GLU A 87 17.72 5.77 6.68
C GLU A 87 18.42 4.42 6.53
N GLY A 88 17.99 3.59 5.59
CA GLY A 88 18.61 2.28 5.41
C GLY A 88 17.96 1.38 4.37
N LEU A 89 17.95 0.08 4.66
CA LEU A 89 17.50 -0.96 3.74
C LEU A 89 16.49 -1.89 4.42
N GLN A 90 15.53 -2.35 3.61
CA GLN A 90 14.59 -3.38 4.01
C GLN A 90 14.76 -4.62 3.12
N LYS A 91 14.87 -5.80 3.73
CA LYS A 91 14.80 -7.09 3.05
C LYS A 91 13.78 -7.98 3.75
N ALA A 92 12.66 -8.24 3.07
CA ALA A 92 11.50 -8.89 3.68
C ALA A 92 11.09 -8.15 4.98
N ASN A 93 11.11 -8.83 6.12
CA ASN A 93 10.78 -8.24 7.42
C ASN A 93 11.98 -7.56 8.09
N GLN A 94 13.20 -7.78 7.62
CA GLN A 94 14.38 -7.20 8.24
C GLN A 94 14.56 -5.74 7.81
N LEU A 95 14.66 -4.85 8.79
CA LEU A 95 15.09 -3.47 8.62
C LEU A 95 16.48 -3.29 9.21
N ASN A 96 17.36 -2.64 8.47
CA ASN A 96 18.65 -2.18 8.97
C ASN A 96 18.81 -0.72 8.61
N MET A 97 18.95 0.15 9.61
CA MET A 97 18.98 1.60 9.40
C MET A 97 20.08 2.26 10.25
N ALA A 98 20.70 3.29 9.69
CA ALA A 98 21.74 4.08 10.34
C ALA A 98 21.26 5.52 10.53
N SER A 99 21.71 6.16 11.60
CA SER A 99 21.35 7.55 11.87
C SER A 99 21.93 8.49 10.82
N LEU A 100 21.21 9.58 10.59
CA LEU A 100 21.66 10.71 9.79
C LEU A 100 22.12 11.85 10.70
N ILE A 101 22.90 12.77 10.14
CA ILE A 101 23.21 14.05 10.79
C ILE A 101 21.88 14.79 11.05
N SER A 102 21.70 15.28 12.28
CA SER A 102 20.51 16.06 12.63
C SER A 102 20.84 17.55 12.68
N PRO A 103 20.11 18.41 11.94
CA PRO A 103 20.24 19.86 12.09
C PRO A 103 19.92 20.37 13.51
N SER A 104 19.12 19.61 14.27
CA SER A 104 18.72 19.98 15.64
C SER A 104 19.67 19.46 16.72
N ASP A 105 20.65 18.62 16.37
CA ASP A 105 21.66 18.10 17.28
C ASP A 105 23.00 18.05 16.56
N ALA A 106 23.78 19.13 16.69
CA ALA A 106 25.08 19.28 16.06
C ALA A 106 26.13 18.28 16.57
N SER A 107 25.83 17.50 17.62
CA SER A 107 26.71 16.44 18.13
C SER A 107 26.44 15.07 17.53
N LEU A 108 25.34 14.92 16.78
CA LEU A 108 24.93 13.66 16.16
C LEU A 108 25.58 13.51 14.77
N GLU A 109 26.48 12.55 14.63
CA GLU A 109 27.06 12.20 13.32
C GLU A 109 26.27 11.10 12.61
N ALA A 110 26.46 11.02 11.29
CA ALA A 110 25.92 9.93 10.49
C ALA A 110 26.49 8.57 10.96
N GLY A 111 25.60 7.61 11.20
CA GLY A 111 25.97 6.26 11.66
C GLY A 111 26.32 6.15 13.15
N ASP A 112 26.15 7.20 13.94
CA ASP A 112 26.32 7.14 15.39
C ASP A 112 25.30 6.23 16.09
N TYR A 113 24.12 6.05 15.50
CA TYR A 113 23.13 5.08 15.95
C TYR A 113 22.76 4.12 14.83
N GLN A 114 22.45 2.88 15.19
CA GLN A 114 21.85 1.90 14.31
C GLN A 114 20.54 1.40 14.92
N LEU A 115 19.48 1.35 14.11
CA LEU A 115 18.17 0.82 14.48
C LEU A 115 17.86 -0.35 13.54
N ASN A 116 18.07 -1.57 14.04
CA ASN A 116 17.96 -2.80 13.25
C ASN A 116 16.91 -3.72 13.87
N GLY A 117 16.14 -4.46 13.07
CA GLY A 117 15.12 -5.32 13.64
C GLY A 117 14.25 -6.07 12.64
N GLN A 118 13.20 -6.69 13.16
CA GLN A 118 12.20 -7.45 12.39
C GLN A 118 10.85 -6.75 12.47
N LEU A 119 10.40 -6.17 11.36
CA LEU A 119 9.09 -5.55 11.19
C LEU A 119 8.12 -6.57 10.60
N ASN A 120 7.07 -6.89 11.35
CA ASN A 120 5.93 -7.60 10.79
C ASN A 120 5.03 -6.61 10.05
N ALA A 121 5.05 -6.67 8.71
CA ALA A 121 4.25 -5.77 7.88
C ALA A 121 2.72 -5.97 8.02
N ILE A 122 2.27 -7.10 8.55
CA ILE A 122 0.83 -7.35 8.75
C ILE A 122 0.39 -6.74 10.09
N THR A 123 1.08 -7.09 11.18
CA THR A 123 0.67 -6.64 12.53
C THR A 123 1.18 -5.26 12.89
N GLY A 124 2.22 -4.77 12.21
CA GLY A 124 2.91 -3.53 12.57
C GLY A 124 3.81 -3.64 13.79
N GLN A 125 3.98 -4.84 14.36
CA GLN A 125 4.95 -5.07 15.44
C GLN A 125 6.37 -5.00 14.89
N PHE A 126 7.25 -4.32 15.64
CA PHE A 126 8.66 -4.18 15.27
C PHE A 126 9.54 -4.45 16.49
N THR A 127 10.25 -5.58 16.45
CA THR A 127 11.29 -5.90 17.43
C THR A 127 12.60 -5.30 16.96
N ALA A 128 13.07 -4.28 17.66
CA ALA A 128 14.21 -3.48 17.26
C ALA A 128 15.36 -3.56 18.28
N ARG A 129 16.57 -3.35 17.78
CA ARG A 129 17.80 -3.20 18.53
C ARG A 129 18.40 -1.85 18.18
N LEU A 130 18.45 -0.95 19.16
CA LEU A 130 19.11 0.34 19.06
C LEU A 130 20.55 0.20 19.59
N VAL A 131 21.52 0.56 18.77
CA VAL A 131 22.94 0.52 19.12
C VAL A 131 23.53 1.91 18.93
N LYS A 132 24.25 2.40 19.94
CA LYS A 132 25.05 3.63 19.84
C LYS A 132 26.51 3.27 19.59
N LYS A 133 27.15 3.99 18.68
CA LYS A 133 28.58 3.86 18.39
C LYS A 133 29.40 4.04 19.66
N GLY A 134 30.37 3.15 19.86
CA GLY A 134 31.22 3.13 21.06
C GLY A 134 30.56 2.54 22.31
N GLN A 135 29.28 2.15 22.27
CA GLN A 135 28.64 1.40 23.35
C GLN A 135 28.61 -0.10 23.03
N LEU A 136 29.02 -0.91 24.01
CA LEU A 136 28.99 -2.38 23.91
C LEU A 136 27.58 -2.96 24.11
N GLN A 137 26.74 -2.24 24.84
CA GLN A 137 25.37 -2.65 25.09
C GLN A 137 24.43 -2.09 24.03
N SER A 138 23.49 -2.92 23.62
CA SER A 138 22.38 -2.53 22.79
C SER A 138 21.10 -2.48 23.60
N GLN A 139 20.23 -1.54 23.26
CA GLN A 139 18.89 -1.50 23.81
C GLN A 139 17.92 -2.25 22.90
N GLU A 140 17.25 -3.26 23.44
CA GLU A 140 16.13 -3.89 22.76
C GLU A 140 14.87 -3.06 22.99
N ILE A 141 14.13 -2.79 21.92
CA ILE A 141 12.91 -2.01 21.95
C ILE A 141 11.83 -2.78 21.21
N GLN A 142 10.72 -3.06 21.90
CA GLN A 142 9.56 -3.67 21.29
C GLN A 142 8.57 -2.57 20.93
N PHE A 143 8.26 -2.46 19.65
CA PHE A 143 7.29 -1.50 19.13
C PHE A 143 6.00 -2.18 18.71
N GLU A 144 4.90 -1.46 18.92
CA GLU A 144 3.55 -1.81 18.48
C GLU A 144 2.89 -0.59 17.82
N PRO A 145 1.81 -0.77 17.04
CA PRO A 145 1.06 0.36 16.49
C PRO A 145 0.65 1.35 17.58
N ALA A 146 0.92 2.63 17.36
CA ALA A 146 0.55 3.70 18.30
C ALA A 146 -0.98 3.81 18.45
N PHE A 147 -1.72 3.49 17.39
CA PHE A 147 -3.18 3.45 17.35
C PHE A 147 -3.63 2.00 17.10
N LYS A 148 -4.20 1.39 18.13
CA LYS A 148 -4.52 -0.04 18.14
C LYS A 148 -5.95 -0.30 17.72
N VAL A 149 -6.13 -1.29 16.85
CA VAL A 149 -7.43 -1.84 16.43
C VAL A 149 -7.34 -3.35 16.40
N THR A 150 -8.44 -4.05 16.73
CA THR A 150 -8.47 -5.51 16.78
C THR A 150 -8.48 -6.15 15.40
N ASP A 151 -9.19 -5.53 14.46
CA ASP A 151 -9.48 -6.12 13.15
C ASP A 151 -8.90 -5.26 12.02
N LYS A 152 -7.56 -5.14 12.02
CA LYS A 152 -6.87 -4.40 10.97
C LYS A 152 -6.87 -5.18 9.66
N PRO A 153 -7.49 -4.67 8.58
CA PRO A 153 -7.44 -5.35 7.30
C PRO A 153 -6.04 -5.24 6.67
N ALA A 154 -5.67 -6.28 5.93
CA ALA A 154 -4.44 -6.30 5.13
C ALA A 154 -4.81 -6.24 3.65
N PHE A 155 -4.46 -5.13 2.98
CA PHE A 155 -4.82 -4.90 1.59
C PHE A 155 -3.61 -4.89 0.65
N LEU A 156 -3.82 -5.36 -0.58
CA LEU A 156 -2.96 -5.14 -1.73
C LEU A 156 -3.71 -4.25 -2.71
N PHE A 157 -3.01 -3.31 -3.32
CA PHE A 157 -3.59 -2.37 -4.28
C PHE A 157 -3.09 -2.70 -5.69
N LYS A 158 -4.02 -2.82 -6.64
CA LYS A 158 -3.69 -2.90 -8.07
C LYS A 158 -4.12 -1.61 -8.74
N PHE A 159 -3.19 -0.99 -9.46
CA PHE A 159 -3.38 0.33 -10.05
C PHE A 159 -3.63 0.23 -11.53
N TYR A 160 -4.51 1.08 -12.05
CA TYR A 160 -4.89 1.04 -13.46
C TYR A 160 -5.02 2.45 -14.04
N THR A 161 -4.71 2.55 -15.33
CA THR A 161 -4.84 3.75 -16.16
C THR A 161 -5.72 3.43 -17.36
N PRO A 162 -6.41 4.40 -18.00
CA PRO A 162 -7.19 4.14 -19.19
C PRO A 162 -6.35 3.51 -20.31
N SER A 163 -6.92 2.53 -21.03
CA SER A 163 -6.22 1.82 -22.11
C SER A 163 -5.80 2.74 -23.25
N ASN A 164 -6.55 3.83 -23.49
CA ASN A 164 -6.29 4.84 -24.51
C ASN A 164 -5.39 6.00 -24.03
N ALA A 165 -4.88 5.96 -22.80
CA ALA A 165 -4.00 7.01 -22.30
C ALA A 165 -2.67 7.01 -23.07
N ALA A 166 -2.29 8.18 -23.59
CA ALA A 166 -1.00 8.42 -24.23
C ALA A 166 0.15 8.06 -23.27
N THR A 167 1.23 7.49 -23.81
CA THR A 167 2.34 6.89 -23.05
C THR A 167 3.08 7.83 -22.10
N LEU A 168 3.00 9.14 -22.30
CA LEU A 168 3.83 10.12 -21.61
C LEU A 168 3.32 10.49 -20.21
N ASN A 169 2.03 10.32 -19.90
CA ASN A 169 1.43 10.71 -18.60
C ASN A 169 0.41 9.65 -18.13
N ASN A 170 0.86 8.44 -17.81
CA ASN A 170 -0.06 7.42 -17.29
C ASN A 170 -0.54 7.82 -15.89
N PHE A 171 -1.77 8.33 -15.77
CA PHE A 171 -2.41 8.63 -14.48
C PHE A 171 -3.09 7.39 -13.90
N ILE A 172 -3.23 7.32 -12.58
CA ILE A 172 -4.10 6.35 -11.92
C ILE A 172 -5.53 6.87 -12.00
N GLU A 173 -6.44 6.08 -12.55
CA GLU A 173 -7.88 6.39 -12.58
C GLU A 173 -8.76 5.24 -12.03
N ARG A 174 -8.14 4.08 -11.75
CA ARG A 174 -8.77 3.00 -10.99
C ARG A 174 -7.77 2.33 -10.05
N ILE A 175 -8.25 2.00 -8.85
CA ILE A 175 -7.55 1.13 -7.90
C ILE A 175 -8.47 -0.03 -7.53
N ASP A 176 -8.00 -1.25 -7.72
CA ASP A 176 -8.64 -2.41 -7.11
C ASP A 176 -8.02 -2.65 -5.73
N VAL A 177 -8.86 -2.64 -4.70
CA VAL A 177 -8.52 -3.02 -3.33
C VAL A 177 -8.70 -4.51 -3.21
N VAL A 178 -7.60 -5.23 -2.96
CA VAL A 178 -7.56 -6.69 -2.87
C VAL A 178 -7.29 -7.08 -1.43
N ASP A 179 -8.16 -7.92 -0.86
CA ASP A 179 -7.90 -8.51 0.45
C ASP A 179 -6.72 -9.49 0.35
N GLN A 180 -5.67 -9.28 1.15
CA GLN A 180 -4.44 -10.07 1.06
C GLN A 180 -4.65 -11.54 1.44
N LYS A 181 -5.62 -11.85 2.30
CA LYS A 181 -5.86 -13.22 2.77
C LYS A 181 -6.60 -14.04 1.71
N THR A 182 -7.66 -13.48 1.15
CA THR A 182 -8.55 -14.14 0.19
C THR A 182 -8.16 -13.93 -1.26
N GLN A 183 -7.27 -12.95 -1.54
CA GLN A 183 -6.85 -12.53 -2.87
C GLN A 183 -8.02 -12.04 -3.76
N LYS A 184 -9.16 -11.71 -3.15
CA LYS A 184 -10.34 -11.20 -3.86
C LYS A 184 -10.34 -9.68 -3.87
N VAL A 185 -10.79 -9.12 -5.00
CA VAL A 185 -11.11 -7.68 -5.07
C VAL A 185 -12.33 -7.44 -4.18
N VAL A 186 -12.16 -6.61 -3.15
CA VAL A 186 -13.22 -6.25 -2.20
C VAL A 186 -13.83 -4.89 -2.49
N GLN A 187 -13.11 -4.04 -3.24
CA GLN A 187 -13.60 -2.73 -3.66
C GLN A 187 -12.84 -2.25 -4.90
N GLN A 188 -13.52 -1.47 -5.74
CA GLN A 188 -12.90 -0.69 -6.81
C GLN A 188 -13.09 0.79 -6.52
N LEU A 189 -11.99 1.56 -6.58
CA LEU A 189 -11.97 3.01 -6.42
C LEU A 189 -11.85 3.61 -7.82
N THR A 190 -12.78 4.49 -8.20
CA THR A 190 -12.85 5.14 -9.53
C THR A 190 -13.36 6.57 -9.39
N GLY A 191 -13.44 7.33 -10.50
CA GLY A 191 -13.98 8.70 -10.51
C GLY A 191 -12.98 9.75 -10.03
N PHE A 192 -11.69 9.46 -10.18
CA PHE A 192 -10.59 10.35 -9.83
C PHE A 192 -9.49 10.24 -10.89
N LYS A 193 -8.55 11.20 -10.87
CA LYS A 193 -7.34 11.16 -11.67
C LYS A 193 -6.16 11.56 -10.80
N ALA A 194 -5.19 10.66 -10.64
CA ALA A 194 -4.04 10.88 -9.78
C ALA A 194 -2.72 10.60 -10.50
N TYR A 195 -1.66 11.24 -10.04
CA TYR A 195 -0.29 10.95 -10.43
C TYR A 195 0.11 9.52 -10.03
N ASN A 196 0.91 8.83 -10.86
CA ASN A 196 1.22 7.41 -10.69
C ASN A 196 2.56 7.11 -10.01
N GLN A 197 3.30 8.13 -9.59
CA GLN A 197 4.64 7.96 -9.02
C GLN A 197 4.56 7.30 -7.64
N THR A 198 3.67 7.80 -6.76
CA THR A 198 3.56 7.37 -5.38
C THR A 198 2.11 7.46 -4.88
N VAL A 199 1.73 6.49 -4.05
CA VAL A 199 0.52 6.52 -3.23
C VAL A 199 0.96 6.33 -1.78
N ASP A 200 0.54 7.21 -0.88
CA ASP A 200 0.80 6.99 0.54
C ASP A 200 -0.30 6.15 1.17
N TYR A 201 0.08 5.23 2.05
CA TYR A 201 -0.81 4.39 2.84
C TYR A 201 -0.53 4.62 4.32
N LYS A 202 -1.36 5.42 4.97
CA LYS A 202 -1.11 5.96 6.32
C LYS A 202 -2.42 6.23 7.06
N ASP A 203 -2.36 6.19 8.39
CA ASP A 203 -3.51 6.46 9.28
C ASP A 203 -3.63 7.97 9.51
N ILE A 204 -4.46 8.65 8.72
CA ILE A 204 -4.52 10.13 8.72
C ILE A 204 -5.31 10.65 9.92
N ASN A 205 -6.36 9.93 10.30
CA ASN A 205 -7.27 10.33 11.37
C ASN A 205 -6.96 9.64 12.72
N PHE A 206 -5.81 8.95 12.81
CA PHE A 206 -5.29 8.30 14.01
C PHE A 206 -6.27 7.28 14.62
N ASP A 207 -7.03 6.58 13.77
CA ASP A 207 -8.04 5.61 14.20
C ASP A 207 -7.54 4.15 14.16
N GLY A 208 -6.30 3.93 13.75
CA GLY A 208 -5.62 2.64 13.62
C GLY A 208 -5.79 1.97 12.25
N HIS A 209 -6.71 2.45 11.41
CA HIS A 209 -6.89 2.02 10.03
C HIS A 209 -6.12 2.95 9.09
N TYR A 210 -5.70 2.40 7.95
CA TYR A 210 -4.87 3.15 7.02
C TYR A 210 -5.70 3.62 5.84
N ASP A 211 -5.41 4.84 5.42
CA ASP A 211 -6.06 5.56 4.34
C ASP A 211 -5.10 5.67 3.15
N LEU A 212 -5.65 5.91 1.95
CA LEU A 212 -4.85 6.21 0.77
C LEU A 212 -4.82 7.72 0.52
N VAL A 213 -3.62 8.26 0.32
CA VAL A 213 -3.41 9.63 -0.16
C VAL A 213 -2.74 9.58 -1.52
N LEU A 214 -3.33 10.28 -2.48
CA LEU A 214 -2.83 10.34 -3.85
C LEU A 214 -2.67 11.79 -4.27
N SER A 215 -1.59 12.11 -4.98
CA SER A 215 -1.43 13.45 -5.58
C SER A 215 -2.44 13.62 -6.71
N ASP A 216 -3.28 14.65 -6.60
CA ASP A 216 -4.38 14.90 -7.53
C ASP A 216 -3.87 15.49 -8.85
N ALA A 217 -4.30 14.89 -9.96
CA ALA A 217 -3.99 15.33 -11.32
C ALA A 217 -5.25 15.76 -12.09
N SER A 218 -6.37 15.92 -11.38
CA SER A 218 -7.64 16.38 -11.93
C SER A 218 -7.57 17.86 -12.32
N ASN A 219 -8.39 18.27 -13.28
CA ASN A 219 -8.57 19.69 -13.67
C ASN A 219 -7.27 20.43 -14.07
N GLY A 220 -6.27 19.72 -14.58
CA GLY A 220 -5.00 20.32 -15.01
C GLY A 220 -4.06 20.74 -13.87
N ARG A 221 -4.33 20.27 -12.64
CA ARG A 221 -3.46 20.46 -11.47
C ARG A 221 -2.09 19.84 -11.72
N TRP A 222 -1.08 20.53 -11.23
CA TRP A 222 0.31 20.08 -11.19
C TRP A 222 0.61 19.45 -9.84
N ALA A 223 1.57 18.54 -9.76
CA ALA A 223 1.92 17.87 -8.50
C ALA A 223 2.41 18.88 -7.45
N GLU A 224 3.04 19.95 -7.92
CA GLU A 224 3.55 21.08 -7.16
C GLU A 224 2.44 21.91 -6.50
N ASP A 225 1.20 21.82 -6.98
CA ASP A 225 0.05 22.49 -6.36
C ASP A 225 -0.34 21.87 -5.01
N GLN A 226 0.22 20.70 -4.67
CA GLN A 226 -0.01 19.97 -3.41
C GLN A 226 -1.48 19.68 -3.09
N HIS A 227 -2.30 19.43 -4.11
CA HIS A 227 -3.64 18.89 -3.93
C HIS A 227 -3.60 17.36 -3.88
N HIS A 228 -4.41 16.79 -2.99
CA HIS A 228 -4.43 15.37 -2.74
C HIS A 228 -5.86 14.84 -2.73
N ILE A 229 -6.02 13.59 -3.18
CA ILE A 229 -7.23 12.77 -3.07
C ILE A 229 -7.08 11.88 -1.84
N TYR A 230 -8.14 11.79 -1.04
CA TYR A 230 -8.16 11.05 0.21
C TYR A 230 -9.21 9.95 0.18
N TRP A 231 -8.77 8.70 0.23
CA TRP A 231 -9.65 7.55 0.43
C TRP A 231 -9.48 7.06 1.86
N MET A 232 -10.45 7.38 2.70
CA MET A 232 -10.48 7.08 4.13
C MET A 232 -11.09 5.71 4.37
N TYR A 233 -10.42 4.82 5.10
CA TYR A 233 -11.01 3.52 5.41
C TYR A 233 -12.07 3.65 6.50
N ASN A 234 -13.30 3.21 6.22
CA ASN A 234 -14.36 3.18 7.21
C ASN A 234 -14.56 1.75 7.74
N PRO A 235 -14.11 1.43 8.97
CA PRO A 235 -14.18 0.08 9.51
C PRO A 235 -15.61 -0.42 9.72
N LYS A 236 -16.59 0.47 9.91
CA LYS A 236 -18.00 0.08 10.06
C LYS A 236 -18.59 -0.47 8.76
N THR A 237 -18.09 -0.01 7.62
CA THR A 237 -18.57 -0.43 6.29
C THR A 237 -17.58 -1.33 5.56
N ALA A 238 -16.38 -1.52 6.12
CA ALA A 238 -15.24 -2.20 5.54
C ALA A 238 -14.85 -1.68 4.13
N LYS A 239 -15.01 -0.38 3.89
CA LYS A 239 -14.78 0.26 2.59
C LYS A 239 -13.98 1.55 2.73
N PHE A 240 -13.17 1.83 1.72
CA PHE A 240 -12.59 3.14 1.51
C PHE A 240 -13.65 4.12 1.00
N GLN A 241 -13.68 5.32 1.57
CA GLN A 241 -14.63 6.38 1.25
C GLN A 241 -13.87 7.66 0.92
N ARG A 242 -14.23 8.31 -0.19
CA ARG A 242 -13.56 9.53 -0.62
C ARG A 242 -13.92 10.70 0.29
N SER A 243 -12.91 11.38 0.85
CA SER A 243 -13.12 12.54 1.73
C SER A 243 -12.99 13.85 0.98
N THR A 244 -14.09 14.31 0.38
CA THR A 244 -14.13 15.60 -0.34
C THR A 244 -13.85 16.81 0.56
N GLN A 245 -13.99 16.67 1.88
CA GLN A 245 -13.64 17.71 2.84
C GLN A 245 -12.12 17.88 2.95
N LEU A 246 -11.37 16.78 3.05
CA LEU A 246 -9.90 16.82 3.10
C LEU A 246 -9.30 17.31 1.79
N GLU A 247 -9.92 16.96 0.65
CA GLU A 247 -9.46 17.39 -0.70
C GLU A 247 -9.52 18.92 -0.90
N LYS A 248 -10.25 19.65 -0.06
CA LYS A 248 -10.28 21.12 -0.07
C LYS A 248 -9.06 21.74 0.59
N ILE A 249 -8.32 20.98 1.41
CA ILE A 249 -7.13 21.45 2.11
C ILE A 249 -5.95 21.28 1.17
N GLN A 250 -5.30 22.39 0.82
CA GLN A 250 -4.06 22.36 0.06
C GLN A 250 -2.89 22.02 0.97
N GLY A 251 -1.95 21.23 0.45
CA GLY A 251 -0.72 20.85 1.15
C GLY A 251 -0.62 19.36 1.46
N TYR A 252 0.61 18.91 1.69
CA TYR A 252 0.88 17.52 2.06
C TYR A 252 0.59 17.28 3.55
N PRO A 253 -0.18 16.23 3.92
CA PRO A 253 -0.49 15.93 5.32
C PRO A 253 0.73 15.33 6.03
N ASN A 254 1.43 16.16 6.80
CA ASN A 254 2.48 15.74 7.71
C ASN A 254 1.86 15.40 9.07
N LEU A 255 1.95 14.13 9.48
CA LEU A 255 1.30 13.60 10.68
C LEU A 255 2.26 13.65 11.88
N ASP A 256 1.81 14.27 12.96
CA ASP A 256 2.41 14.15 14.29
C ASP A 256 1.51 13.24 15.14
N GLY A 257 1.83 11.96 15.23
CA GLY A 257 1.03 11.02 16.01
C GLY A 257 1.26 11.08 17.53
N ILE A 258 2.26 11.81 18.02
CA ILE A 258 2.40 12.07 19.46
C ILE A 258 1.34 13.09 19.88
N LYS A 259 1.20 14.17 19.11
CA LYS A 259 0.20 15.22 19.35
C LYS A 259 -1.16 14.92 18.71
N GLN A 260 -1.24 13.91 17.86
CA GLN A 260 -2.39 13.63 16.98
C GLN A 260 -2.78 14.85 16.15
N GLN A 261 -1.78 15.48 15.53
CA GLN A 261 -1.93 16.67 14.72
C GLN A 261 -1.55 16.40 13.26
N ILE A 262 -2.14 17.17 12.36
CA ILE A 262 -1.78 17.16 10.94
C ILE A 262 -1.39 18.58 10.54
N ASN A 263 -0.21 18.73 9.98
CA ASN A 263 0.26 19.97 9.37
C ASN A 263 0.20 19.83 7.85
N PHE A 264 -0.68 20.60 7.20
CA PHE A 264 -0.90 20.60 5.75
C PHE A 264 -0.07 21.69 5.03
N ALA A 265 1.20 21.87 5.41
CA ALA A 265 2.03 22.97 4.93
C ALA A 265 1.38 24.36 5.16
N ASN A 266 2.12 25.44 4.83
CA ASN A 266 1.63 26.83 4.92
C ASN A 266 0.99 27.23 6.27
N GLY A 267 1.35 26.55 7.36
CA GLY A 267 0.84 26.81 8.71
C GLY A 267 -0.57 26.29 9.00
N SER A 268 -1.19 25.52 8.10
CA SER A 268 -2.51 24.92 8.34
C SER A 268 -2.40 23.68 9.23
N ILE A 269 -2.68 23.83 10.53
CA ILE A 269 -2.55 22.76 11.52
C ILE A 269 -3.93 22.35 12.03
N TYR A 270 -4.17 21.05 12.06
CA TYR A 270 -5.39 20.45 12.56
C TYR A 270 -5.08 19.52 13.73
N GLN A 271 -5.83 19.66 14.81
CA GLN A 271 -5.91 18.65 15.87
C GLN A 271 -6.90 17.58 15.44
N VAL A 272 -6.55 16.32 15.63
CA VAL A 272 -7.49 15.21 15.42
C VAL A 272 -8.02 14.74 16.75
N GLU A 273 -9.34 14.67 16.87
CA GLU A 273 -10.03 14.19 18.06
C GLU A 273 -11.11 13.20 17.64
N LYS A 274 -11.03 11.97 18.13
CA LYS A 274 -12.00 10.90 17.80
C LYS A 274 -12.18 10.71 16.29
N GLY A 275 -11.09 10.85 15.52
CA GLY A 275 -11.08 10.74 14.07
C GLY A 275 -11.59 11.98 13.32
N LEU A 276 -11.92 13.07 14.01
CA LEU A 276 -12.39 14.33 13.41
C LEU A 276 -11.27 15.37 13.41
N LEU A 277 -11.13 16.09 12.30
CA LEU A 277 -10.14 17.16 12.15
C LEU A 277 -10.73 18.50 12.62
N ASN A 278 -10.06 19.14 13.57
CA ASN A 278 -10.38 20.46 14.08
C ASN A 278 -9.23 21.41 13.76
N LYS A 279 -9.49 22.47 12.99
CA LYS A 279 -8.46 23.46 12.65
C LYS A 279 -8.03 24.21 13.90
N ILE A 280 -6.72 24.29 14.16
CA ILE A 280 -6.15 25.01 15.30
C ILE A 280 -5.19 26.14 14.90
N GLN A 281 -4.70 26.13 13.66
CA GLN A 281 -3.91 27.21 13.06
C GLN A 281 -4.16 27.27 11.55
#